data_AF-A0A956YNN8-F1
#
_entry.id   AF-A0A956YNN8-F1
#
_cell.length_a   1.000
_cell.length_b   1.000
_cell.length_c   1.000
_cell.angle_alpha   90.00
_cell.angle_beta   90.00
_cell.angle_gamma   90.00
#
_symmetry.space_group_name_H-M   'P 1'
#
loop_
_entity.id
_entity.type
_entity.pdbx_description
1 polymer ?
#
loop_
_entity_poly.entity_id
_entity_poly.type
_entity_poly.pdbx_seq_one_letter_code
_entity_poly.pdbx_strand_id
1 'polypeptide(L)'
;LHRDFEGDIVQQPVGTGAFLLTEYAEGERAVFTRREDYWQMGEDGSPLPYLDQVIYVSTDKDAGVAALQSGQVDSLYDPRPSDWQALKDVPGLATYSASTAQCLVMRMRVDLEPWNDNRVRTALKMSQDRSKNLQLAYFGEGDLSIDAHVAPIHPAYAELPIPEYDPAGARALLEEYAAENGLELPLQVTLATKNDQNEPELAQAIKESAAEAGFDITLDITEPGGYWDRWTEVDLGITSWTHRPLDTMVLPLAYIGEAIGAW
;
A
#
# COMPACT_ATOMS: atom_id res chain seq x y z
N LEU A 1 -21.12 -3.94 17.07
CA LEU A 1 -21.10 -2.69 17.87
C LEU A 1 -22.27 -2.71 18.83
N HIS A 2 -22.19 -1.96 19.95
CA HIS A 2 -23.33 -1.83 20.86
C HIS A 2 -24.54 -1.27 20.11
N ARG A 3 -25.76 -1.65 20.49
CA ARG A 3 -26.98 -1.23 19.78
C ARG A 3 -27.21 0.29 19.81
N ASP A 4 -26.62 0.96 20.81
CA ASP A 4 -26.69 2.41 20.99
C ASP A 4 -25.51 3.14 20.35
N PHE A 5 -24.64 2.45 19.59
CA PHE A 5 -23.54 3.10 18.90
C PHE A 5 -24.06 3.85 17.67
N GLU A 6 -23.93 5.17 17.68
CA GLU A 6 -24.46 6.07 16.64
C GLU A 6 -23.47 6.32 15.49
N GLY A 7 -22.32 5.63 15.46
CA GLY A 7 -21.35 5.71 14.36
C GLY A 7 -20.12 6.58 14.65
N ASP A 8 -20.10 7.31 15.76
CA ASP A 8 -18.99 8.17 16.16
C ASP A 8 -18.26 7.60 17.38
N ILE A 9 -17.07 7.02 17.14
CA ILE A 9 -16.26 6.42 18.21
C ILE A 9 -15.61 7.45 19.13
N VAL A 10 -15.48 8.71 18.69
CA VAL A 10 -14.92 9.79 19.51
C VAL A 10 -15.96 10.25 20.52
N GLN A 11 -17.22 10.41 20.09
CA GLN A 11 -18.33 10.83 20.97
C GLN A 11 -18.89 9.66 21.80
N GLN A 12 -18.83 8.43 21.27
CA GLN A 12 -19.35 7.22 21.90
C GLN A 12 -18.33 6.08 21.80
N PRO A 13 -17.23 6.11 22.58
CA PRO A 13 -16.21 5.06 22.58
C PRO A 13 -16.67 3.79 23.31
N VAL A 14 -17.85 3.26 22.96
CA VAL A 14 -18.46 2.08 23.57
C VAL A 14 -17.89 0.83 22.93
N GLY A 15 -17.04 0.12 23.68
CA GLY A 15 -16.44 -1.13 23.23
C GLY A 15 -16.19 -2.12 24.38
N THR A 16 -15.86 -3.35 24.02
CA THR A 16 -15.49 -4.42 24.98
C THR A 16 -13.98 -4.67 25.05
N GLY A 17 -13.19 -3.78 24.46
CA GLY A 17 -11.72 -3.87 24.41
C GLY A 17 -11.05 -3.51 25.73
N ALA A 18 -9.72 -3.69 25.78
CA ALA A 18 -8.90 -3.53 26.98
C ALA A 18 -8.65 -2.07 27.39
N PHE A 19 -8.88 -1.11 26.48
CA PHE A 19 -8.64 0.31 26.72
C PHE A 19 -9.85 1.16 26.36
N LEU A 20 -9.98 2.31 27.01
CA LEU A 20 -10.99 3.33 26.81
C LEU A 20 -10.36 4.56 26.15
N LEU A 21 -10.97 5.10 25.10
CA LEU A 21 -10.57 6.39 24.53
C LEU A 21 -10.93 7.50 25.52
N THR A 22 -9.94 8.17 26.09
CA THR A 22 -10.12 9.23 27.09
C THR A 22 -9.77 10.62 26.60
N GLU A 23 -8.96 10.72 25.55
CA GLU A 23 -8.65 11.98 24.89
C GLU A 23 -8.54 11.76 23.38
N TYR A 24 -9.14 12.65 22.61
CA TYR A 24 -8.95 12.75 21.18
C TYR A 24 -8.75 14.21 20.82
N ALA A 25 -7.50 14.55 20.49
CA ALA A 25 -7.13 15.85 19.95
C ALA A 25 -6.82 15.64 18.47
N GLU A 26 -7.76 16.05 17.62
CA GLU A 26 -7.66 15.88 16.17
C GLU A 26 -6.36 16.48 15.62
N GLY A 27 -5.64 15.70 14.82
CA GLY A 27 -4.34 16.09 14.26
C GLY A 27 -3.18 16.10 15.25
N GLU A 28 -3.40 15.83 16.55
CA GLU A 28 -2.36 15.85 17.59
C GLU A 28 -2.15 14.49 18.25
N ARG A 29 -3.17 13.94 18.92
CA ARG A 29 -3.04 12.67 19.65
C ARG A 29 -4.37 12.00 20.00
N ALA A 30 -4.31 10.69 20.24
CA ALA A 30 -5.37 9.93 20.88
C ALA A 30 -4.82 9.16 22.09
N VAL A 31 -5.50 9.28 23.24
CA VAL A 31 -5.08 8.66 24.50
C VAL A 31 -6.08 7.58 24.88
N PHE A 32 -5.56 6.38 25.11
CA PHE A 32 -6.32 5.21 25.51
C PHE A 32 -5.87 4.74 26.89
N THR A 33 -6.71 4.83 27.91
CA THR A 33 -6.38 4.36 29.27
C THR A 33 -6.91 2.96 29.51
N ARG A 34 -6.21 2.17 30.34
CA ARG A 34 -6.62 0.81 30.71
C ARG A 34 -8.07 0.77 31.22
N ARG A 35 -8.73 -0.34 30.92
CA ARG A 35 -10.04 -0.67 31.45
C ARG A 35 -9.88 -1.60 32.66
N GLU A 36 -10.30 -1.17 33.84
CA GLU A 36 -10.12 -1.97 35.07
C GLU A 36 -10.97 -3.25 35.09
N ASP A 37 -12.11 -3.27 34.41
CA ASP A 37 -13.02 -4.41 34.31
C ASP A 37 -12.82 -5.23 33.02
N TYR A 38 -11.62 -5.19 32.44
CA TYR A 38 -11.33 -6.02 31.27
C TYR A 38 -11.37 -7.51 31.63
N TRP A 39 -12.05 -8.28 30.77
CA TRP A 39 -12.52 -9.62 31.10
C TRP A 39 -11.49 -10.72 30.79
N GLN A 40 -10.47 -10.43 29.99
CA GLN A 40 -9.43 -11.42 29.66
C GLN A 40 -8.32 -11.43 30.71
N MET A 41 -7.85 -12.64 31.00
CA MET A 41 -6.63 -12.87 31.76
C MET A 41 -5.45 -13.04 30.80
N GLY A 42 -4.26 -12.66 31.26
CA GLY A 42 -3.01 -12.92 30.58
C GLY A 42 -2.62 -14.40 30.65
N GLU A 43 -1.65 -14.80 29.82
CA GLU A 43 -1.09 -16.16 29.86
C GLU A 43 -0.43 -16.49 31.22
N ASP A 44 -0.01 -15.47 31.96
CA ASP A 44 0.54 -15.55 33.31
C ASP A 44 -0.53 -15.70 34.41
N GLY A 45 -1.82 -15.61 34.04
CA GLY A 45 -2.95 -15.63 34.97
C GLY A 45 -3.24 -14.29 35.66
N SER A 46 -2.61 -13.19 35.26
CA SER A 46 -2.88 -11.84 35.75
C SER A 46 -3.97 -11.14 34.92
N PRO A 47 -4.74 -10.19 35.49
CA PRO A 47 -5.72 -9.42 34.70
C PRO A 47 -5.04 -8.55 33.63
N LEU A 48 -5.55 -8.57 32.40
CA LEU A 48 -5.14 -7.64 31.33
C LEU A 48 -5.91 -6.30 31.41
N PRO A 49 -5.45 -5.23 30.73
CA PRO A 49 -4.15 -5.10 30.08
C PRO A 49 -3.03 -4.79 31.10
N TYR A 50 -1.78 -5.10 30.73
CA TYR A 50 -0.60 -4.79 31.55
C TYR A 50 -0.19 -3.31 31.49
N LEU A 51 -0.47 -2.64 30.37
CA LEU A 51 -0.17 -1.22 30.20
C LEU A 51 -1.26 -0.35 30.83
N ASP A 52 -0.87 0.75 31.46
CA ASP A 52 -1.83 1.72 32.00
C ASP A 52 -2.43 2.62 30.91
N GLN A 53 -1.66 2.91 29.86
CA GLN A 53 -2.05 3.81 28.80
C GLN A 53 -1.35 3.48 27.48
N VAL A 54 -2.03 3.77 26.37
CA VAL A 54 -1.46 3.84 25.02
C VAL A 54 -1.74 5.22 24.46
N ILE A 55 -0.70 5.90 23.97
CA ILE A 55 -0.82 7.22 23.35
C ILE A 55 -0.42 7.10 21.89
N TYR A 56 -1.35 7.40 21.00
CA TYR A 56 -1.05 7.59 19.59
C TYR A 56 -0.78 9.07 19.35
N VAL A 57 0.38 9.38 18.78
CA VAL A 57 0.78 10.75 18.45
C VAL A 57 0.74 10.92 16.94
N SER A 58 0.09 12.00 16.49
CA SER A 58 0.12 12.45 15.12
C SER A 58 1.47 13.09 14.86
N THR A 59 2.26 12.49 13.98
CA THR A 59 3.58 12.97 13.59
C THR A 59 3.78 12.71 12.11
N ASP A 60 4.51 13.59 11.43
CA ASP A 60 5.08 13.23 10.14
C ASP A 60 6.16 12.14 10.32
N LYS A 61 6.54 11.49 9.22
CA LYS A 61 7.44 10.33 9.26
C LYS A 61 8.87 10.71 9.71
N ASP A 62 9.39 11.86 9.27
CA ASP A 62 10.73 12.32 9.65
C ASP A 62 10.80 12.61 11.16
N ALA A 63 9.80 13.31 11.68
CA ALA A 63 9.66 13.59 13.11
C ALA A 63 9.44 12.30 13.92
N GLY A 64 8.72 11.31 13.38
CA GLY A 64 8.52 10.00 14.02
C GLY A 64 9.82 9.22 14.22
N VAL A 65 10.72 9.22 13.22
CA VAL A 65 12.04 8.59 13.33
C VAL A 65 12.89 9.27 14.41
N ALA A 66 12.93 10.60 14.42
CA ALA A 66 13.67 11.36 15.43
C ALA A 66 13.08 11.17 16.84
N ALA A 67 11.75 11.09 16.97
CA ALA A 67 11.07 10.83 18.22
C ALA A 67 11.41 9.44 18.77
N LEU A 68 11.48 8.42 17.91
CA LEU A 68 11.88 7.07 18.32
C LEU A 68 13.34 7.04 18.79
N GLN A 69 14.24 7.66 18.02
CA GLN A 69 15.67 7.72 18.38
C GLN A 69 15.95 8.49 19.68
N SER A 70 15.14 9.50 19.99
CA SER A 70 15.25 10.27 21.23
C SER A 70 14.50 9.66 22.42
N GLY A 71 13.73 8.59 22.21
CA GLY A 71 12.91 7.94 23.23
C GLY A 71 11.66 8.72 23.61
N GLN A 72 11.18 9.64 22.75
CA GLN A 72 9.91 10.34 22.93
C GLN A 72 8.70 9.46 22.58
N VAL A 73 8.90 8.46 21.72
CA VAL A 73 7.91 7.41 21.42
C VAL A 73 8.55 6.04 21.59
N ASP A 74 7.75 5.06 22.02
CA ASP A 74 8.22 3.69 22.25
C ASP A 74 8.19 2.82 20.98
N SER A 75 7.42 3.23 19.96
CA SER A 75 7.22 2.44 18.74
C SER A 75 6.91 3.33 17.54
N LEU A 76 7.34 2.88 16.36
CA LEU A 76 7.02 3.46 15.07
C LEU A 76 6.39 2.38 14.18
N TYR A 77 5.22 2.66 13.63
CA TYR A 77 4.50 1.76 12.73
C TYR A 77 4.71 2.19 11.27
N ASP A 78 4.91 1.21 10.39
CA ASP A 78 5.04 1.39 8.93
C ASP A 78 6.02 2.52 8.51
N PRO A 79 7.28 2.49 9.00
CA PRO A 79 8.29 3.45 8.55
C PRO A 79 8.52 3.35 7.04
N ARG A 80 9.02 4.42 6.41
CA ARG A 80 9.46 4.32 5.01
C ARG A 80 10.53 3.24 4.91
N PRO A 81 10.64 2.50 3.80
CA PRO A 81 11.68 1.49 3.67
C PRO A 81 13.10 2.04 3.89
N SER A 82 13.39 3.28 3.54
CA SER A 82 14.67 3.94 3.86
C SER A 82 14.88 4.14 5.37
N ASP A 83 13.85 4.57 6.10
CA ASP A 83 13.88 4.70 7.55
C ASP A 83 14.04 3.33 8.23
N TRP A 84 13.33 2.31 7.72
CA TRP A 84 13.51 0.94 8.17
C TRP A 84 14.96 0.48 8.03
N GLN A 85 15.57 0.69 6.86
CA GLN A 85 16.98 0.36 6.64
C GLN A 85 17.91 1.10 7.61
N ALA A 86 17.58 2.35 7.96
CA ALA A 86 18.36 3.14 8.92
C ALA A 86 18.17 2.70 10.39
N LEU A 87 17.00 2.16 10.74
CA LEU A 87 16.63 1.80 12.10
C LEU A 87 16.87 0.33 12.45
N LYS A 88 16.89 -0.58 11.47
CA LYS A 88 16.85 -2.03 11.71
C LYS A 88 18.02 -2.60 12.53
N ASP A 89 19.18 -1.95 12.46
CA ASP A 89 20.41 -2.36 13.14
C ASP A 89 20.79 -1.43 14.32
N VAL A 90 19.90 -0.49 14.70
CA VAL A 90 20.16 0.45 15.80
C VAL A 90 20.12 -0.28 17.15
N PRO A 91 21.20 -0.24 17.95
CA PRO A 91 21.22 -0.87 19.26
C PRO A 91 20.12 -0.32 20.18
N GLY A 92 19.35 -1.22 20.79
CA GLY A 92 18.26 -0.87 21.71
C GLY A 92 16.88 -0.74 21.04
N LEU A 93 16.81 -0.77 19.71
CA LEU A 93 15.54 -0.91 18.99
C LEU A 93 15.29 -2.36 18.61
N ALA A 94 14.05 -2.80 18.76
CA ALA A 94 13.58 -4.07 18.25
C ALA A 94 12.81 -3.81 16.95
N THR A 95 13.17 -4.50 15.89
CA THR A 95 12.51 -4.41 14.60
C THR A 95 11.76 -5.71 14.29
N TYR A 96 10.53 -5.54 13.82
CA TYR A 96 9.63 -6.64 13.52
C TYR A 96 9.12 -6.46 12.09
N SER A 97 9.37 -7.46 11.25
CA SER A 97 8.80 -7.55 9.92
C SER A 97 7.68 -8.59 9.90
N ALA A 98 6.63 -8.30 9.15
CA ALA A 98 5.54 -9.24 8.93
C ALA A 98 5.07 -9.11 7.48
N SER A 99 4.92 -10.24 6.79
CA SER A 99 4.25 -10.26 5.49
C SER A 99 2.80 -9.85 5.69
N THR A 100 2.32 -8.94 4.85
CA THR A 100 0.93 -8.47 4.87
C THR A 100 0.24 -8.82 3.55
N ALA A 101 -1.02 -8.43 3.41
CA ALA A 101 -1.72 -8.45 2.13
C ALA A 101 -1.74 -7.07 1.48
N GLN A 102 -0.93 -6.13 1.99
CA GLN A 102 -0.77 -4.82 1.37
C GLN A 102 0.05 -4.96 0.10
N CYS A 103 -0.43 -4.36 -0.99
CA CYS A 103 0.30 -4.34 -2.25
C CYS A 103 0.18 -2.97 -2.93
N LEU A 104 1.12 -2.69 -3.83
CA LEU A 104 1.00 -1.59 -4.78
C LEU A 104 0.41 -2.14 -6.07
N VAL A 105 -0.72 -1.56 -6.49
CA VAL A 105 -1.46 -1.96 -7.68
C VAL A 105 -1.22 -0.93 -8.76
N MET A 106 -0.79 -1.36 -9.93
CA MET A 106 -0.84 -0.56 -11.14
C MET A 106 -2.23 -0.68 -11.75
N ARG A 107 -3.02 0.39 -11.62
CA ARG A 107 -4.39 0.48 -12.14
C ARG A 107 -4.39 1.11 -13.51
N MET A 108 -5.25 0.58 -14.39
CA MET A 108 -5.40 1.01 -15.77
C MET A 108 -6.89 1.15 -16.08
N ARG A 109 -7.28 2.26 -16.70
CA ARG A 109 -8.64 2.50 -17.19
C ARG A 109 -8.88 1.74 -18.49
N VAL A 110 -9.31 0.48 -18.35
CA VAL A 110 -9.53 -0.45 -19.49
C VAL A 110 -10.63 0.01 -20.47
N ASP A 111 -11.35 1.06 -20.14
CA ASP A 111 -12.36 1.72 -20.97
C ASP A 111 -11.81 2.90 -21.80
N LEU A 112 -10.56 3.30 -21.59
CA LEU A 112 -9.90 4.40 -22.29
C LEU A 112 -8.76 3.89 -23.18
N GLU A 113 -8.52 4.55 -24.30
CA GLU A 113 -7.29 4.34 -25.08
C GLU A 113 -6.07 4.86 -24.30
N PRO A 114 -4.88 4.23 -24.42
CA PRO A 114 -4.58 2.99 -25.15
C PRO A 114 -4.85 1.73 -24.31
N TRP A 115 -5.32 1.89 -23.07
CA TRP A 115 -5.48 0.82 -22.08
C TRP A 115 -6.63 -0.14 -22.37
N ASN A 116 -7.53 0.20 -23.29
CA ASN A 116 -8.59 -0.69 -23.78
C ASN A 116 -8.04 -1.87 -24.60
N ASP A 117 -6.87 -1.73 -25.23
CA ASP A 117 -6.20 -2.83 -25.93
C ASP A 117 -5.38 -3.70 -24.95
N ASN A 118 -5.65 -5.00 -24.94
CA ASN A 118 -4.96 -5.94 -24.05
C ASN A 118 -3.45 -6.03 -24.34
N ARG A 119 -3.02 -5.83 -25.59
CA ARG A 119 -1.60 -5.86 -25.97
C ARG A 119 -0.82 -4.78 -25.26
N VAL A 120 -1.37 -3.57 -25.15
CA VAL A 120 -0.74 -2.44 -24.45
C VAL A 120 -0.60 -2.75 -22.95
N ARG A 121 -1.65 -3.27 -22.31
CA ARG A 121 -1.60 -3.67 -20.89
C ARG A 121 -0.61 -4.81 -20.65
N THR A 122 -0.61 -5.82 -21.52
CA THR A 122 0.32 -6.95 -21.45
C THR A 122 1.76 -6.50 -21.67
N ALA A 123 2.02 -5.59 -22.61
CA ALA A 123 3.34 -5.02 -22.83
C ALA A 123 3.87 -4.31 -21.58
N LEU A 124 3.05 -3.46 -20.94
CA LEU A 124 3.47 -2.78 -19.71
C LEU A 124 3.71 -3.76 -18.55
N LYS A 125 2.93 -4.84 -18.46
CA LYS A 125 3.16 -5.91 -17.47
C LYS A 125 4.49 -6.65 -17.70
N MET A 126 4.83 -6.95 -18.95
CA MET A 126 6.07 -7.63 -19.34
C MET A 126 7.30 -6.74 -19.18
N SER A 127 7.13 -5.42 -19.25
CA SER A 127 8.23 -4.45 -19.08
C SER A 127 8.54 -4.10 -17.62
N GLN A 128 8.02 -4.86 -16.65
CA GLN A 128 8.33 -4.64 -15.23
C GLN A 128 9.38 -5.63 -14.74
N ASP A 129 10.58 -5.12 -14.45
CA ASP A 129 11.60 -5.87 -13.71
C ASP A 129 11.24 -5.84 -12.22
N ARG A 130 10.39 -6.77 -11.79
CA ARG A 130 9.87 -6.82 -10.41
C ARG A 130 10.98 -6.92 -9.36
N SER A 131 12.05 -7.65 -9.65
CA SER A 131 13.20 -7.80 -8.75
C SER A 131 13.97 -6.50 -8.61
N LYS A 132 14.26 -5.81 -9.73
CA LYS A 132 14.90 -4.49 -9.71
C LYS A 132 14.01 -3.45 -9.05
N ASN A 133 12.71 -3.47 -9.33
CA ASN A 133 11.72 -2.59 -8.71
C ASN A 133 11.70 -2.76 -7.19
N LEU A 134 11.62 -3.99 -6.69
CA LEU A 134 11.68 -4.29 -5.25
C LEU A 134 13.01 -3.83 -4.64
N GLN A 135 14.12 -4.05 -5.33
CA GLN A 135 15.43 -3.65 -4.84
C GLN A 135 15.59 -2.12 -4.75
N LEU A 136 15.13 -1.39 -5.76
CA LEU A 136 15.28 0.07 -5.83
C LEU A 136 14.28 0.80 -4.93
N ALA A 137 13.02 0.34 -4.92
CA ALA A 137 11.96 1.01 -4.17
C ALA A 137 11.87 0.50 -2.72
N TYR A 138 12.22 -0.75 -2.40
CA TYR A 138 12.01 -1.32 -1.07
C TYR A 138 13.26 -1.96 -0.48
N PHE A 139 14.43 -1.80 -1.09
CA PHE A 139 15.70 -2.38 -0.62
C PHE A 139 15.65 -3.92 -0.51
N GLY A 140 14.78 -4.59 -1.28
CA GLY A 140 14.59 -6.03 -1.20
C GLY A 140 13.60 -6.48 -0.12
N GLU A 141 13.01 -5.57 0.64
CA GLU A 141 12.04 -5.87 1.70
C GLU A 141 10.63 -6.00 1.11
N GLY A 142 10.22 -7.23 0.81
CA GLY A 142 8.87 -7.53 0.35
C GLY A 142 8.82 -8.78 -0.52
N ASP A 143 7.60 -9.17 -0.87
CA ASP A 143 7.35 -10.33 -1.72
C ASP A 143 7.16 -9.89 -3.18
N LEU A 144 7.71 -10.65 -4.13
CA LEU A 144 7.45 -10.42 -5.55
C LEU A 144 5.99 -10.77 -5.87
N SER A 145 5.32 -9.91 -6.62
CA SER A 145 3.91 -10.08 -6.97
C SER A 145 3.72 -11.11 -8.09
N ILE A 146 2.74 -12.00 -7.90
CA ILE A 146 2.18 -12.90 -8.93
C ILE A 146 1.04 -12.24 -9.74
N ASP A 147 0.85 -10.92 -9.59
CA ASP A 147 -0.29 -10.14 -10.09
C ASP A 147 -1.65 -10.61 -9.55
N ALA A 148 -1.71 -10.94 -8.26
CA ALA A 148 -2.94 -11.30 -7.57
C ALA A 148 -3.09 -10.50 -6.26
N HIS A 149 -4.34 -10.17 -5.92
CA HIS A 149 -4.68 -9.57 -4.63
C HIS A 149 -4.68 -10.58 -3.47
N VAL A 150 -4.74 -11.87 -3.78
CA VAL A 150 -4.65 -12.94 -2.78
C VAL A 150 -3.18 -13.11 -2.41
N ALA A 151 -2.84 -12.80 -1.17
CA ALA A 151 -1.46 -12.82 -0.67
C ALA A 151 -1.15 -14.13 0.08
N PRO A 152 0.12 -14.50 0.30
CA PRO A 152 0.52 -15.74 0.99
C PRO A 152 -0.11 -15.96 2.36
N ILE A 153 -0.51 -14.88 3.04
CA ILE A 153 -1.18 -14.93 4.33
C ILE A 153 -2.65 -15.37 4.25
N HIS A 154 -3.25 -15.38 3.06
CA HIS A 154 -4.64 -15.77 2.87
C HIS A 154 -4.76 -17.29 2.72
N PRO A 155 -5.79 -17.93 3.32
CA PRO A 155 -5.99 -19.38 3.19
C PRO A 155 -6.17 -19.87 1.74
N ALA A 156 -6.68 -19.00 0.86
CA ALA A 156 -6.92 -19.31 -0.56
C ALA A 156 -5.71 -19.02 -1.48
N TYR A 157 -4.55 -18.65 -0.93
CA TYR A 157 -3.37 -18.36 -1.73
C TYR A 157 -2.96 -19.55 -2.60
N ALA A 158 -2.71 -19.27 -3.87
CA ALA A 158 -2.15 -20.21 -4.82
C ALA A 158 -0.81 -19.68 -5.30
N GLU A 159 0.25 -20.46 -5.12
CA GLU A 159 1.56 -20.14 -5.66
C GLU A 159 1.53 -20.25 -7.18
N LEU A 160 1.89 -19.15 -7.85
CA LEU A 160 1.97 -19.05 -9.30
C LEU A 160 3.34 -18.50 -9.70
N PRO A 161 3.82 -18.74 -10.93
CA PRO A 161 5.04 -18.14 -11.41
C PRO A 161 4.97 -16.61 -11.37
N ILE A 162 6.03 -15.98 -10.86
CA ILE A 162 6.22 -14.54 -10.98
C ILE A 162 6.35 -14.20 -12.47
N PRO A 163 5.60 -13.24 -13.01
CA PRO A 163 5.71 -12.90 -14.42
C PRO A 163 7.11 -12.37 -14.74
N GLU A 164 7.69 -12.94 -15.81
CA GLU A 164 9.05 -12.63 -16.25
C GLU A 164 9.17 -11.21 -16.82
N TYR A 165 10.37 -10.63 -16.69
CA TYR A 165 10.73 -9.39 -17.35
C TYR A 165 11.14 -9.70 -18.81
N ASP A 166 10.31 -9.27 -19.76
CA ASP A 166 10.53 -9.47 -21.20
C ASP A 166 10.22 -8.17 -21.98
N PRO A 167 11.16 -7.20 -21.95
CA PRO A 167 10.99 -5.93 -22.67
C PRO A 167 10.97 -6.12 -24.20
N ALA A 168 11.60 -7.19 -24.72
CA ALA A 168 11.61 -7.47 -26.15
C ALA A 168 10.24 -7.96 -26.65
N GLY A 169 9.61 -8.90 -25.93
CA GLY A 169 8.24 -9.31 -26.21
C GLY A 169 7.23 -8.19 -25.98
N ALA A 170 7.42 -7.36 -24.95
CA ALA A 170 6.61 -6.16 -24.73
C ALA A 170 6.68 -5.20 -25.92
N ARG A 171 7.88 -4.96 -26.45
CA ARG A 171 8.09 -4.10 -27.62
C ARG A 171 7.39 -4.62 -28.87
N ALA A 172 7.45 -5.93 -29.12
CA ALA A 172 6.76 -6.53 -30.27
C ALA A 172 5.24 -6.27 -30.21
N LEU A 173 4.63 -6.42 -29.04
CA LEU A 173 3.20 -6.11 -28.84
C LEU A 173 2.87 -4.64 -29.09
N LEU A 174 3.73 -3.72 -28.66
CA LEU A 174 3.55 -2.29 -28.91
C LEU A 174 3.76 -1.90 -30.37
N GLU A 175 4.71 -2.53 -31.07
CA GLU A 175 4.93 -2.31 -32.51
C GLU A 175 3.72 -2.77 -33.34
N GLU A 176 3.12 -3.91 -33.00
CA GLU A 176 1.87 -4.38 -33.62
C GLU A 176 0.71 -3.40 -33.37
N TYR A 177 0.51 -3.01 -32.10
CA TYR A 177 -0.51 -2.03 -31.73
C TYR A 177 -0.32 -0.70 -32.47
N ALA A 178 0.91 -0.18 -32.51
CA ALA A 178 1.22 1.08 -33.16
C ALA A 178 0.97 1.01 -34.68
N ALA A 179 1.38 -0.07 -35.34
CA ALA A 179 1.19 -0.26 -36.78
C ALA A 179 -0.30 -0.30 -37.17
N GLU A 180 -1.14 -0.98 -36.39
CA GLU A 180 -2.58 -1.07 -36.66
C GLU A 180 -3.33 0.25 -36.44
N ASN A 181 -2.85 1.08 -35.51
CA ASN A 181 -3.47 2.36 -35.17
C ASN A 181 -2.80 3.56 -35.86
N GLY A 182 -1.79 3.33 -36.70
CA GLY A 182 -1.05 4.40 -37.37
C GLY A 182 -0.28 5.32 -36.41
N LEU A 183 0.17 4.77 -35.27
CA LEU A 183 0.94 5.47 -34.25
C LEU A 183 2.44 5.23 -34.44
N GLU A 184 3.26 6.11 -33.88
CA GLU A 184 4.70 5.92 -33.77
C GLU A 184 5.08 5.63 -32.31
N LEU A 185 6.11 4.82 -32.11
CA LEU A 185 6.72 4.59 -30.80
C LEU A 185 7.82 5.65 -30.53
N PRO A 186 8.07 6.02 -29.27
CA PRO A 186 7.49 5.45 -28.05
C PRO A 186 6.06 5.90 -27.76
N LEU A 187 5.25 5.00 -27.19
CA LEU A 187 3.89 5.29 -26.76
C LEU A 187 3.92 6.17 -25.51
N GLN A 188 3.44 7.41 -25.65
CA GLN A 188 3.39 8.37 -24.54
C GLN A 188 2.24 8.04 -23.60
N VAL A 189 2.55 7.91 -22.31
CA VAL A 189 1.55 7.67 -21.25
C VAL A 189 1.90 8.47 -20.00
N THR A 190 0.90 8.75 -19.16
CA THR A 190 1.11 9.38 -17.86
C THR A 190 0.86 8.36 -16.76
N LEU A 191 1.81 8.17 -15.85
CA LEU A 191 1.69 7.33 -14.67
C LEU A 191 1.50 8.21 -13.44
N ALA A 192 0.28 8.21 -12.88
CA ALA A 192 -0.05 8.98 -11.70
C ALA A 192 0.23 8.21 -10.41
N THR A 193 0.81 8.87 -9.41
CA THR A 193 1.01 8.30 -8.08
C THR A 193 1.08 9.38 -7.02
N LYS A 194 1.12 9.01 -5.74
CA LYS A 194 1.37 9.95 -4.64
C LYS A 194 2.81 9.93 -4.17
N ASN A 195 3.23 11.05 -3.58
CA ASN A 195 4.44 11.19 -2.80
C ASN A 195 4.24 10.57 -1.41
N ASP A 196 4.10 9.24 -1.36
CA ASP A 196 3.95 8.47 -0.13
C ASP A 196 4.76 7.17 -0.18
N GLN A 197 5.26 6.77 0.99
CA GLN A 197 6.20 5.67 1.14
C GLN A 197 7.30 5.76 0.07
N ASN A 198 7.45 4.72 -0.77
CA ASN A 198 8.41 4.69 -1.87
C ASN A 198 7.71 4.52 -3.24
N GLU A 199 6.47 5.02 -3.35
CA GLU A 199 5.72 5.01 -4.61
C GLU A 199 6.41 5.83 -5.72
N PRO A 200 7.02 7.01 -5.46
CA PRO A 200 7.80 7.73 -6.47
C PRO A 200 8.99 6.94 -7.01
N GLU A 201 9.75 6.27 -6.15
CA GLU A 201 10.90 5.44 -6.52
C GLU A 201 10.45 4.24 -7.37
N LEU A 202 9.33 3.61 -7.00
CA LEU A 202 8.74 2.54 -7.79
C LEU A 202 8.31 3.05 -9.18
N ALA A 203 7.63 4.21 -9.24
CA ALA A 203 7.19 4.81 -10.48
C ALA A 203 8.36 5.16 -11.41
N GLN A 204 9.46 5.66 -10.84
CA GLN A 204 10.70 5.93 -11.57
C GLN A 204 11.35 4.64 -12.09
N ALA A 205 11.41 3.59 -11.27
CA ALA A 205 11.96 2.29 -11.68
C ALA A 205 11.14 1.66 -12.83
N ILE A 206 9.81 1.73 -12.75
CA ILE A 206 8.90 1.28 -13.81
C ILE A 206 9.08 2.11 -15.09
N LYS A 207 9.18 3.43 -14.98
CA LYS A 207 9.46 4.31 -16.13
C LYS A 207 10.74 3.89 -16.85
N GLU A 208 11.80 3.59 -16.09
CA GLU A 208 13.07 3.15 -16.66
C GLU A 208 12.97 1.77 -17.34
N SER A 209 12.33 0.79 -16.71
CA SER A 209 12.20 -0.56 -17.28
C SER A 209 11.24 -0.61 -18.47
N ALA A 210 10.22 0.25 -18.50
CA ALA A 210 9.25 0.33 -19.60
C ALA A 210 9.80 1.03 -20.85
N ALA A 211 10.88 1.82 -20.72
CA ALA A 211 11.48 2.54 -21.86
C ALA A 211 11.99 1.59 -22.96
N GLU A 212 12.60 0.45 -22.58
CA GLU A 212 13.09 -0.55 -23.54
C GLU A 212 11.96 -1.22 -24.34
N ALA A 213 10.77 -1.33 -23.74
CA ALA A 213 9.57 -1.84 -24.38
C ALA A 213 8.94 -0.82 -25.35
N GLY A 214 9.34 0.45 -25.30
CA GLY A 214 8.79 1.51 -26.16
C GLY A 214 7.68 2.33 -25.50
N PHE A 215 7.62 2.39 -24.17
CA PHE A 215 6.82 3.40 -23.47
C PHE A 215 7.63 4.66 -23.18
N ASP A 216 7.01 5.83 -23.34
CA ASP A 216 7.52 7.10 -22.79
C ASP A 216 6.60 7.56 -21.66
N ILE A 217 6.99 7.21 -20.43
CA ILE A 217 6.16 7.45 -19.24
C ILE A 217 6.50 8.83 -18.65
N THR A 218 5.52 9.72 -18.61
CA THR A 218 5.56 10.93 -17.80
C THR A 218 5.02 10.63 -16.41
N LEU A 219 5.74 11.03 -15.35
CA LEU A 219 5.30 10.83 -13.98
C LEU A 219 4.47 12.02 -13.51
N ASP A 220 3.30 11.74 -12.96
CA ASP A 220 2.42 12.72 -12.34
C ASP A 220 2.31 12.40 -10.84
N ILE A 221 3.21 13.00 -10.06
CA ILE A 221 3.34 12.76 -8.62
C ILE A 221 2.67 13.91 -7.87
N THR A 222 1.70 13.58 -7.01
CA THR A 222 0.98 14.56 -6.17
C THR A 222 1.15 14.24 -4.69
N GLU A 223 0.77 15.17 -3.82
CA GLU A 223 0.63 14.87 -2.39
C GLU A 223 -0.47 13.82 -2.15
N PRO A 224 -0.37 13.00 -1.08
CA PRO A 224 -1.30 11.89 -0.81
C PRO A 224 -2.77 12.30 -0.84
N GLY A 225 -3.13 13.40 -0.17
CA GLY A 225 -4.51 13.90 -0.15
C GLY A 225 -5.04 14.20 -1.55
N GLY A 226 -4.27 14.91 -2.38
CA GLY A 226 -4.68 15.27 -3.73
C GLY A 226 -4.73 14.08 -4.71
N TYR A 227 -4.01 12.99 -4.43
CA TYR A 227 -4.10 11.77 -5.22
C TYR A 227 -5.46 11.07 -5.03
N TRP A 228 -5.91 10.96 -3.78
CA TRP A 228 -7.17 10.28 -3.44
C TRP A 228 -8.43 11.01 -3.94
N ASP A 229 -8.33 12.30 -4.25
CA ASP A 229 -9.45 13.04 -4.86
C ASP A 229 -9.67 12.68 -6.34
N ARG A 230 -8.69 12.04 -7.00
CA ARG A 230 -8.70 11.81 -8.46
C ARG A 230 -8.26 10.41 -8.89
N TRP A 231 -7.99 9.50 -7.96
CA TRP A 231 -7.38 8.20 -8.29
C TRP A 231 -8.21 7.32 -9.23
N THR A 232 -9.53 7.56 -9.33
CA THR A 232 -10.46 6.91 -10.27
C THR A 232 -10.46 7.54 -11.65
N GLU A 233 -9.97 8.79 -11.75
CA GLU A 233 -9.99 9.62 -12.96
C GLU A 233 -8.67 9.55 -13.74
N VAL A 234 -7.62 8.96 -13.18
CA VAL A 234 -6.33 8.80 -13.87
C VAL A 234 -6.34 7.55 -14.76
N ASP A 235 -5.85 7.68 -15.99
CA ASP A 235 -5.83 6.58 -16.96
C ASP A 235 -4.94 5.41 -16.53
N LEU A 236 -3.79 5.74 -15.92
CA LEU A 236 -2.81 4.82 -15.37
C LEU A 236 -2.31 5.38 -14.03
N GLY A 237 -2.33 4.55 -12.98
CA GLY A 237 -1.80 4.97 -11.68
C GLY A 237 -1.28 3.84 -10.80
N ILE A 238 -0.37 4.16 -9.88
CA ILE A 238 0.05 3.27 -8.79
C ILE A 238 -0.77 3.58 -7.56
N THR A 239 -1.22 2.55 -6.84
CA THR A 239 -1.93 2.76 -5.58
C THR A 239 -1.73 1.64 -4.60
N SER A 240 -1.47 2.02 -3.36
CA SER A 240 -1.59 1.13 -2.22
C SER A 240 -2.99 0.57 -2.05
N TRP A 241 -3.05 -0.76 -1.97
CA TRP A 241 -4.22 -1.52 -1.56
C TRP A 241 -3.95 -2.11 -0.18
N THR A 242 -4.64 -1.60 0.84
CA THR A 242 -4.35 -1.95 2.24
C THR A 242 -4.72 -3.39 2.59
N HIS A 243 -4.00 -3.97 3.55
CA HIS A 243 -4.20 -5.33 4.03
C HIS A 243 -5.67 -5.64 4.41
N ARG A 244 -6.13 -6.82 4.03
CA ARG A 244 -7.31 -7.48 4.62
C ARG A 244 -6.92 -8.88 5.09
N PRO A 245 -7.56 -9.39 6.15
CA PRO A 245 -7.19 -10.68 6.72
C PRO A 245 -7.63 -11.87 5.84
N LEU A 246 -8.62 -11.69 4.96
CA LEU A 246 -9.19 -12.77 4.14
C LEU A 246 -9.34 -12.33 2.69
N ASP A 247 -9.10 -13.26 1.77
CA ASP A 247 -9.25 -13.12 0.31
C ASP A 247 -10.67 -12.69 -0.10
N THR A 248 -11.68 -13.27 0.56
CA THR A 248 -13.10 -12.94 0.36
C THR A 248 -13.45 -11.50 0.68
N MET A 249 -12.63 -10.79 1.47
CA MET A 249 -12.79 -9.36 1.75
C MET A 249 -12.11 -8.48 0.70
N VAL A 250 -11.15 -9.01 -0.07
CA VAL A 250 -10.35 -8.24 -1.03
C VAL A 250 -10.93 -8.31 -2.43
N LEU A 251 -11.25 -9.52 -2.92
CA LEU A 251 -11.65 -9.73 -4.31
C LEU A 251 -12.92 -8.97 -4.71
N PRO A 252 -13.99 -8.91 -3.89
CA PRO A 252 -15.15 -8.11 -4.21
C PRO A 252 -14.82 -6.63 -4.37
N LEU A 253 -14.07 -6.06 -3.43
CA LEU A 253 -13.67 -4.65 -3.45
C LEU A 253 -12.82 -4.30 -4.67
N ALA A 254 -11.98 -5.24 -5.15
CA ALA A 254 -11.09 -4.99 -6.27
C ALA A 254 -11.76 -5.18 -7.64
N TYR A 255 -12.77 -6.05 -7.75
CA TYR A 255 -13.24 -6.53 -9.07
C TYR A 255 -14.76 -6.52 -9.27
N ILE A 256 -15.56 -6.13 -8.27
CA ILE A 256 -17.01 -6.08 -8.39
C ILE A 256 -17.49 -4.62 -8.27
N GLY A 257 -18.16 -4.14 -9.32
CA GLY A 257 -18.67 -2.76 -9.36
C GLY A 257 -19.62 -2.39 -8.21
N GLU A 258 -20.38 -3.36 -7.68
CA GLU A 258 -21.29 -3.14 -6.54
C GLU A 258 -20.55 -2.95 -5.19
N ALA A 259 -19.37 -3.55 -5.03
CA ALA A 259 -18.63 -3.56 -3.76
C ALA A 259 -17.80 -2.29 -3.56
N ILE A 260 -17.52 -1.57 -4.65
CA ILE A 260 -16.73 -0.35 -4.62
C ILE A 260 -17.56 0.79 -3.99
N GLY A 261 -18.89 0.69 -3.89
CA GLY A 261 -19.73 1.85 -3.63
C GLY A 261 -19.73 2.75 -4.87
N ALA A 262 -20.77 3.55 -5.05
CA ALA A 262 -20.81 4.49 -6.18
C ALA A 262 -19.74 5.57 -5.97
N TRP A 263 -18.52 5.31 -6.42
CA TRP A 263 -17.52 6.32 -6.76
C TRP A 263 -17.60 6.56 -8.26
#